data_AF-A0A8R7UN78-F1
#
_entry.id   AF-A0A8R7UN78-F1
#
_cell.length_a   1.000
_cell.length_b   1.000
_cell.length_c   1.000
_cell.angle_alpha   90.00
_cell.angle_beta   90.00
_cell.angle_gamma   90.00
#
_symmetry.space_group_name_H-M   'P 1'
#
loop_
_entity.id
_entity.type
_entity.pdbx_description
1 polymer ?
#
loop_
_entity_poly.entity_id
_entity_poly.type
_entity_poly.pdbx_seq_one_letter_code
_entity_poly.pdbx_strand_id
1 'polypeptide(L)'
;LTLPKPSRQQPSGVNCKCYRRCYPACKERIQPLPCKVKCAGRCPDAIDRLASCLIACDMDSICDQPGPSVDVEVCRNVCHDMWAAGGAN
;
A
#
# COMPACT_ATOMS: atom_id res chain seq x y z
N LEU A 1 3.76 15.82 30.93
CA LEU A 1 2.62 15.85 29.99
C LEU A 1 3.08 15.19 28.69
N THR A 2 2.83 13.89 28.54
CA THR A 2 3.14 13.17 27.30
C THR A 2 2.06 13.55 26.28
N LEU A 3 2.44 14.23 25.19
CA LEU A 3 1.50 14.50 24.10
C LEU A 3 0.93 13.16 23.61
N PRO A 4 -0.41 13.01 23.48
CA PRO A 4 -0.97 11.87 22.78
C PRO A 4 -0.46 11.93 21.33
N LYS A 5 0.36 10.93 20.96
CA LYS A 5 0.73 10.63 19.58
C LYS A 5 -0.53 10.74 18.72
N PRO A 6 -0.53 11.47 17.60
CA PRO A 6 -1.73 11.63 16.79
C PRO A 6 -2.15 10.25 16.25
N SER A 7 -3.06 9.60 16.96
CA SER A 7 -3.77 8.42 16.52
C SER A 7 -4.77 8.88 15.46
N ARG A 8 -4.64 8.33 14.25
CA ARG A 8 -5.56 8.51 13.10
C ARG A 8 -5.41 9.74 12.20
N GLN A 9 -4.19 10.23 12.00
CA GLN A 9 -3.93 10.74 10.65
C GLN A 9 -3.64 9.50 9.80
N GLN A 10 -4.62 9.02 9.03
CA GLN A 10 -4.36 8.17 7.87
C GLN A 10 -4.22 9.09 6.65
N PRO A 11 -3.03 9.65 6.38
CA PRO A 11 -2.68 10.14 5.05
C PRO A 11 -2.19 9.00 4.15
N SER A 12 -2.33 7.74 4.59
CA SER A 12 -2.11 6.59 3.72
C SER A 12 -3.15 6.72 2.61
N GLY A 13 -2.74 7.05 1.39
CA GLY A 13 -3.63 7.17 0.23
C GLY A 13 -4.34 5.86 -0.17
N VAL A 14 -4.44 4.93 0.76
CA VAL A 14 -5.00 3.59 0.70
C VAL A 14 -6.25 3.55 1.58
N ASN A 15 -7.37 3.10 1.01
CA ASN A 15 -8.60 2.85 1.74
C ASN A 15 -8.47 1.60 2.63
N CYS A 16 -8.48 1.79 3.95
CA CYS A 16 -8.19 0.72 4.89
C CYS A 16 -9.26 -0.37 5.05
N LYS A 17 -10.51 -0.10 4.68
CA LYS A 17 -11.55 -1.14 4.67
C LYS A 17 -11.32 -2.09 3.50
N CYS A 18 -10.92 -1.54 2.34
CA CYS A 18 -10.57 -2.32 1.15
C CYS A 18 -9.25 -3.08 1.35
N TYR A 19 -8.20 -2.41 1.84
CA TYR A 19 -6.88 -3.02 2.01
C TYR A 19 -6.89 -4.21 2.98
N ARG A 20 -7.58 -4.10 4.13
CA ARG A 20 -7.70 -5.19 5.11
C ARG A 20 -8.44 -6.42 4.58
N ARG A 21 -9.22 -6.29 3.50
CA ARG A 21 -9.83 -7.44 2.81
C ARG A 21 -8.91 -7.99 1.73
N CYS A 22 -8.19 -7.11 1.02
CA CYS A 22 -7.34 -7.50 -0.10
C CYS A 22 -6.05 -8.18 0.35
N TYR A 23 -5.31 -7.59 1.30
CA TYR A 23 -3.96 -8.03 1.64
C TYR A 23 -3.90 -9.43 2.25
N PRO A 24 -4.74 -9.80 3.26
CA PRO A 24 -4.76 -11.15 3.80
C PRO A 24 -5.08 -12.21 2.75
N ALA A 25 -6.13 -11.99 1.95
CA ALA A 25 -6.54 -12.93 0.90
C ALA A 25 -5.47 -13.08 -0.20
N CYS A 26 -4.67 -12.04 -0.44
CA CYS A 26 -3.58 -12.09 -1.41
C CYS A 26 -2.35 -12.80 -0.85
N LYS A 27 -1.88 -12.44 0.36
CA LYS A 27 -0.65 -12.98 0.95
C LYS A 27 -0.75 -14.47 1.27
N GLU A 28 -1.96 -15.00 1.46
CA GLU A 28 -2.19 -16.44 1.61
C GLU A 28 -1.94 -17.22 0.32
N ARG A 29 -1.96 -16.55 -0.85
CA ARG A 29 -1.83 -17.18 -2.17
C ARG A 29 -0.49 -16.88 -2.85
N ILE A 30 0.17 -15.78 -2.49
CA ILE A 30 1.34 -15.21 -3.18
C ILE A 30 2.28 -14.54 -2.16
N GLN A 31 3.45 -14.07 -2.61
CA GLN A 31 4.39 -13.36 -1.76
C GLN A 31 3.84 -12.01 -1.21
N PRO A 32 4.25 -11.59 0.01
CA PRO A 32 3.72 -10.39 0.65
C PRO A 32 3.95 -9.07 -0.12
N LEU A 33 5.11 -8.90 -0.77
CA LEU A 33 5.45 -7.64 -1.46
C LEU A 33 4.53 -7.36 -2.66
N PRO A 34 4.38 -8.30 -3.62
CA PRO A 34 3.39 -8.16 -4.70
C PRO A 34 1.97 -7.88 -4.19
N CYS A 35 1.60 -8.48 -3.06
CA CYS A 35 0.29 -8.27 -2.45
C CYS A 35 0.12 -6.90 -1.82
N LYS A 36 1.16 -6.37 -1.15
CA LYS A 36 1.18 -5.00 -0.63
C LYS A 36 0.97 -4.01 -1.77
N VAL A 37 1.78 -4.11 -2.82
CA VAL A 37 1.71 -3.26 -4.03
C VAL A 37 0.34 -3.36 -4.71
N LYS A 38 -0.13 -4.58 -4.95
CA LYS A 38 -1.42 -4.82 -5.61
C LYS A 38 -2.59 -4.28 -4.82
N CYS A 39 -2.60 -4.50 -3.50
CA CYS A 39 -3.71 -4.07 -2.66
C CYS A 39 -3.68 -2.56 -2.38
N ALA A 40 -2.51 -1.94 -2.26
CA ALA A 40 -2.38 -0.50 -2.14
C ALA A 40 -2.89 0.22 -3.39
N GLY A 41 -2.48 -0.23 -4.58
CA GLY A 41 -2.94 0.36 -5.84
C GLY A 41 -4.39 0.01 -6.22
N ARG A 42 -4.94 -1.14 -5.79
CA ARG A 42 -6.35 -1.50 -6.02
C ARG A 42 -7.33 -0.85 -5.07
N CYS A 43 -6.86 -0.47 -3.88
CA CYS A 43 -7.63 0.18 -2.85
C CYS A 43 -7.16 1.62 -2.63
N PRO A 44 -7.04 2.47 -3.66
CA PRO A 44 -6.72 3.87 -3.43
C PRO A 44 -7.91 4.52 -2.72
N ASP A 45 -7.64 5.52 -1.89
CA ASP A 45 -8.71 6.31 -1.29
C ASP A 45 -9.12 7.44 -2.25
N ALA A 46 -8.37 8.54 -2.29
CA ALA A 46 -8.67 9.72 -3.11
C ALA A 46 -7.56 10.10 -4.10
N ILE A 47 -6.60 9.19 -4.35
CA ILE A 47 -5.45 9.42 -5.23
C ILE A 47 -5.35 8.33 -6.31
N ASP A 48 -4.47 8.51 -7.29
CA ASP A 48 -4.27 7.51 -8.33
C ASP A 48 -3.64 6.21 -7.77
N ARG A 49 -3.78 5.13 -8.54
CA ARG A 49 -3.34 3.79 -8.13
C ARG A 49 -1.82 3.71 -7.92
N LEU A 50 -1.05 4.36 -8.78
CA LEU A 50 0.40 4.40 -8.69
C LEU A 50 0.84 5.23 -7.48
N ALA A 51 0.30 6.44 -7.29
CA ALA A 51 0.62 7.26 -6.11
C ALA A 51 0.26 6.55 -4.79
N SER A 52 -0.90 5.88 -4.72
CA SER A 52 -1.27 5.04 -3.57
C SER A 52 -0.28 3.93 -3.30
N CYS A 53 0.19 3.26 -4.36
CA CYS A 53 1.19 2.22 -4.27
C CYS A 53 2.55 2.75 -3.78
N LEU A 54 3.01 3.88 -4.31
CA LEU A 54 4.27 4.49 -3.92
C LEU A 54 4.26 4.92 -2.45
N ILE A 55 3.19 5.57 -1.99
CA ILE A 55 3.01 5.93 -0.58
C ILE A 55 3.04 4.67 0.31
N ALA A 56 2.41 3.58 -0.14
CA ALA A 56 2.44 2.31 0.57
C ALA A 56 3.87 1.74 0.71
N CYS A 57 4.74 1.93 -0.28
CA CYS A 57 6.13 1.47 -0.20
C CYS A 57 6.93 2.18 0.89
N ASP A 58 6.65 3.44 1.16
CA ASP A 58 7.29 4.23 2.22
C ASP A 58 6.75 3.90 3.63
N MET A 59 5.77 3.00 3.74
CA MET A 59 5.18 2.61 5.02
C MET A 59 5.58 1.20 5.46
N ASP A 60 6.09 1.07 6.68
CA ASP A 60 6.35 -0.23 7.31
C ASP A 60 5.07 -1.02 7.58
N SER A 61 3.95 -0.31 7.78
CA SER A 61 2.64 -0.91 8.01
C SER A 61 1.54 -0.12 7.33
N ILE A 62 0.54 -0.81 6.80
CA ILE A 62 -0.61 -0.19 6.13
C ILE A 62 -1.87 -0.73 6.79
N CYS A 63 -2.70 0.17 7.32
CA CYS A 63 -4.00 -0.19 7.91
C CYS A 63 -3.89 -1.29 8.99
N ASP A 64 -2.90 -1.15 9.88
CA ASP A 64 -2.57 -2.11 10.95
C ASP A 64 -2.19 -3.51 10.44
N GLN A 65 -1.77 -3.62 9.17
CA GLN A 65 -1.17 -4.82 8.62
C GLN A 65 0.34 -4.59 8.45
N PRO A 66 1.17 -5.49 9.01
CA PRO A 66 2.61 -5.42 8.80
C PRO A 66 2.91 -5.63 7.31
N GLY A 67 3.68 -4.71 6.74
CA GLY A 67 4.28 -4.89 5.43
C GLY A 67 5.48 -5.84 5.51
N PRO A 68 5.90 -6.43 4.39
CA PRO A 68 7.19 -7.11 4.34
C PRO A 68 8.33 -6.10 4.49
N SER A 69 9.38 -6.52 5.18
CA SER A 69 10.65 -5.79 5.23
C SER A 69 11.35 -5.95 3.89
N VAL A 70 11.16 -4.98 3.00
CA VAL A 70 11.80 -4.94 1.68
C VAL A 70 12.39 -3.56 1.46
N ASP A 71 13.38 -3.50 0.60
CA ASP A 71 13.93 -2.23 0.14
C ASP A 71 12.84 -1.38 -0.55
N VAL A 72 12.82 -0.08 -0.23
CA VAL A 72 11.79 0.85 -0.71
C VAL A 72 11.88 1.03 -2.23
N GLU A 73 13.07 1.06 -2.82
CA GLU A 73 13.23 1.14 -4.28
C GLU A 73 12.70 -0.12 -4.96
N VAL A 74 12.98 -1.30 -4.40
CA VAL A 74 12.41 -2.56 -4.92
C VAL A 74 10.89 -2.51 -4.91
N CYS A 75 10.28 -2.01 -3.83
CA CYS A 75 8.82 -1.85 -3.77
C CYS A 75 8.30 -0.85 -4.81
N ARG A 76 8.96 0.30 -4.97
CA ARG A 76 8.58 1.33 -5.94
C ARG A 76 8.67 0.83 -7.38
N ASN A 77 9.71 0.08 -7.72
CA ASN A 77 9.86 -0.54 -9.04
C ASN A 77 8.68 -1.47 -9.34
N VAL A 78 8.27 -2.30 -8.38
CA VAL A 78 7.08 -3.18 -8.53
C VAL A 78 5.79 -2.36 -8.67
N CYS A 79 5.66 -1.21 -7.98
CA CYS A 79 4.54 -0.29 -8.18
C CYS A 79 4.49 0.26 -9.61
N HIS A 80 5.62 0.69 -10.14
CA HIS A 80 5.72 1.17 -11.52
C HIS A 80 5.39 0.07 -12.52
N ASP A 81 5.98 -1.11 -12.38
CA ASP A 81 5.71 -2.26 -13.26
C ASP A 81 4.22 -2.64 -13.28
N MET A 82 3.54 -2.54 -12.14
CA MET A 82 2.14 -2.95 -12.01
C MET A 82 1.14 -1.85 -12.40
N TRP A 83 1.44 -0.58 -12.12
CA TRP A 83 0.46 0.51 -12.17
C TRP A 83 0.82 1.66 -13.12
N ALA A 84 2.05 1.74 -13.62
CA ALA A 84 2.43 2.79 -14.59
C ALA A 84 1.76 2.60 -15.96
N ALA A 85 1.25 1.41 -16.28
CA ALA A 85 0.59 1.09 -17.55
C ALA A 85 -0.89 1.56 -17.65
N GLY A 86 -1.32 2.55 -16.86
CA GLY A 86 -2.68 3.09 -16.87
C GLY A 86 -2.87 4.40 -17.65
N GLY A 87 -1.86 4.83 -18.41
CA GLY A 87 -1.86 6.10 -19.15
C GLY A 87 -2.06 5.99 -20.67
N ALA A 88 -2.49 4.85 -21.20
CA ALA A 88 -2.81 4.72 -22.63
C ALA A 88 -3.92 3.69 -22.86
N ASN A 89 -5.12 4.22 -23.10
CA ASN A 89 -6.33 3.60 -23.69
C ASN A 89 -7.12 2.61 -22.84
#